data_AF-R7SGD0-F1
#
_entry.id   AF-R7SGD0-F1
#
_cell.length_a   1.000
_cell.length_b   1.000
_cell.length_c   1.000
_cell.angle_alpha   90.00
_cell.angle_beta   90.00
_cell.angle_gamma   90.00
#
_symmetry.space_group_name_H-M   'P 1'
#
loop_
_entity.id
_entity.type
_entity.pdbx_description
1 polymer ?
#
loop_
_entity_poly.entity_id
_entity_poly.type
_entity_poly.pdbx_seq_one_letter_code
_entity_poly.pdbx_strand_id
1 'polypeptide(L)'
;RDGYIWGMPLWTLEEMMRGLEIHRIFIPFMNALREALNIESEAGVQTCTMLGAVAREESKPGCTESDNSDDNNAMLVDSDNTAQMNLSYAGSRVPEPTKEGATVIKGMNAVVKEDAISSSMRFAKDDKGNRNNAETVFKLLVKDAVHRYGEAARDIKSAVFDGFAQAEKKYRAALTLDTVTLDALIDALACIGTEQVPDPESFSHKLFSVEPVGGETQLSYGHDTFVPKFKSDQIGKIVMERVRRLHVNQARKFSHLFGLFPESSTLGGWIFESYACHLLGSGNIQQRLIPMLFKSCTDTHRVYEARLHEDSGTRLLNRMRKQASVTFPDGKLVLDKVDNIEDCLWVPAPRNHPLFDAFFVDLDVKDSSVTSTIWIAQMSLSATHSGSSAGYAHVKSIVQKVQTRAEMLLKPDGVLQNRDTISQQKISVKYLYVCPMPEQQCTWRLPSNGWINTVQGDVFCLHLNCHSYLPS
;
A
#
# COMPACT_ATOMS: atom_id res chain seq x y z
N ARG A 1 -7.21 26.43 3.22
CA ARG A 1 -8.44 25.66 3.47
C ARG A 1 -8.09 24.24 3.06
N ASP A 2 -7.75 23.44 4.06
CA ASP A 2 -7.25 22.08 3.88
C ASP A 2 -8.32 21.21 3.21
N GLY A 3 -7.90 20.33 2.31
CA GLY A 3 -8.82 19.63 1.43
C GLY A 3 -9.80 18.76 2.21
N TYR A 4 -11.05 19.15 2.11
CA TYR A 4 -12.14 18.52 2.80
C TYR A 4 -12.48 17.19 2.10
N ILE A 5 -12.71 16.12 2.86
CA ILE A 5 -13.93 15.36 2.59
C ILE A 5 -15.05 16.30 3.02
N TRP A 6 -15.60 17.05 2.07
CA TRP A 6 -16.93 17.61 2.19
C TRP A 6 -17.23 18.41 3.48
N GLY A 7 -16.63 19.59 3.58
CA GLY A 7 -17.19 20.74 4.31
C GLY A 7 -17.34 20.65 5.83
N MET A 8 -16.87 19.59 6.50
CA MET A 8 -16.82 19.56 7.97
C MET A 8 -15.39 19.32 8.46
N PRO A 9 -14.87 20.14 9.38
CA PRO A 9 -13.60 19.83 10.03
C PRO A 9 -13.72 18.47 10.74
N LEU A 10 -12.69 17.64 10.60
CA LEU A 10 -12.57 16.43 11.40
C LEU A 10 -12.56 16.83 12.87
N TRP A 11 -13.32 16.09 13.69
CA TRP A 11 -13.41 16.37 15.12
C TRP A 11 -12.11 15.94 15.78
N THR A 12 -11.53 16.83 16.59
CA THR A 12 -10.46 16.45 17.51
C THR A 12 -10.94 15.33 18.45
N LEU A 13 -10.01 14.58 19.04
CA LEU A 13 -10.37 13.55 20.02
C LEU A 13 -11.21 14.13 21.18
N GLU A 14 -10.96 15.37 21.59
CA GLU A 14 -11.74 16.04 22.64
C GLU A 14 -13.17 16.35 22.19
N GLU A 15 -13.34 16.95 21.01
CA GLU A 15 -14.66 17.21 20.42
C GLU A 15 -15.43 15.90 20.20
N MET A 16 -14.74 14.84 19.79
CA MET A 16 -15.30 13.49 19.65
C MET A 16 -15.84 12.97 20.97
N MET A 17 -15.07 13.06 22.04
CA MET A 17 -15.50 12.63 23.36
C MET A 17 -16.74 13.40 23.81
N ARG A 18 -16.73 14.74 23.69
CA ARG A 18 -17.88 15.58 24.06
C ARG A 18 -19.11 15.28 23.23
N GLY A 19 -18.95 15.08 21.92
CA GLY A 19 -20.05 14.74 21.02
C GLY A 19 -20.64 13.35 21.28
N LEU A 20 -19.82 12.38 21.71
CA LEU A 20 -20.32 11.05 22.07
C LEU A 20 -21.02 11.05 23.44
N GLU A 21 -20.54 11.85 24.41
CA GLU A 21 -21.17 12.03 25.74
C GLU A 21 -22.61 12.53 25.66
N ILE A 22 -22.91 13.42 24.71
CA ILE A 22 -24.27 13.96 24.49
C ILE A 22 -25.18 13.00 23.71
N HIS A 23 -24.65 11.92 23.14
CA HIS A 23 -25.44 11.00 22.33
C HIS A 23 -26.40 10.20 23.22
N ARG A 24 -27.66 10.05 22.80
CA ARG A 24 -28.73 9.39 23.59
C ARG A 24 -28.43 7.95 24.06
N ILE A 25 -27.45 7.28 23.45
CA ILE A 25 -27.07 5.89 23.76
C ILE A 25 -25.88 5.81 24.72
N PHE A 26 -25.26 6.95 25.06
CA PHE A 26 -24.11 7.02 25.94
C PHE A 26 -24.42 6.53 27.35
N ILE A 27 -25.48 7.05 27.97
CA ILE A 27 -25.87 6.66 29.33
C ILE A 27 -26.14 5.13 29.42
N PRO A 28 -26.98 4.53 28.54
CA PRO A 28 -27.16 3.08 28.51
C PRO A 28 -25.85 2.30 28.32
N PHE A 29 -24.99 2.74 27.40
CA PHE A 29 -23.70 2.11 27.14
C PHE A 29 -22.78 2.14 28.36
N MET A 30 -22.64 3.31 29.00
CA MET A 30 -21.79 3.47 30.18
C MET A 30 -22.27 2.65 31.37
N ASN A 31 -23.59 2.50 31.54
CA ASN A 31 -24.14 1.64 32.57
C ASN A 31 -23.82 0.17 32.30
N ALA A 32 -24.03 -0.28 31.06
CA ALA A 32 -23.67 -1.64 30.61
C ALA A 32 -22.17 -1.94 30.84
N LEU A 33 -21.31 -0.98 30.50
CA LEU A 33 -19.88 -1.10 30.64
C LEU A 33 -19.44 -1.17 32.12
N ARG A 34 -20.03 -0.33 32.99
CA ARG A 34 -19.78 -0.40 34.43
C ARG A 34 -20.20 -1.75 35.01
N GLU A 35 -21.36 -2.25 34.61
CA GLU A 35 -21.85 -3.57 35.03
C GLU A 35 -20.88 -4.68 34.60
N ALA A 36 -20.45 -4.69 33.34
CA ALA A 36 -19.50 -5.66 32.83
C ALA A 36 -18.15 -5.64 33.59
N LEU A 37 -17.61 -4.45 33.88
CA LEU A 37 -16.36 -4.28 34.63
C LEU A 37 -16.47 -4.73 36.10
N ASN A 38 -17.66 -4.58 36.70
CA ASN A 38 -17.95 -5.03 38.06
C ASN A 38 -18.20 -6.55 38.14
N ILE A 39 -18.82 -7.15 37.12
CA ILE A 39 -18.99 -8.61 37.05
C ILE A 39 -17.63 -9.31 37.10
N GLU A 40 -16.60 -8.77 36.44
CA GLU A 40 -15.24 -9.28 36.56
C GLU A 40 -14.62 -9.15 37.98
N SER A 41 -15.15 -8.31 38.88
CA SER A 41 -14.53 -8.07 40.21
C SER A 41 -14.92 -9.05 41.29
N GLU A 42 -16.13 -9.63 41.27
CA GLU A 42 -16.62 -10.39 42.43
C GLU A 42 -17.20 -11.78 42.13
N ALA A 43 -17.57 -12.12 40.88
CA ALA A 43 -18.12 -13.45 40.56
C ALA A 43 -17.98 -13.91 39.08
N GLY A 44 -17.59 -13.02 38.15
CA GLY A 44 -17.69 -13.25 36.70
C GLY A 44 -16.61 -14.12 36.05
N VAL A 45 -15.58 -14.52 36.79
CA VAL A 45 -14.57 -15.45 36.28
C VAL A 45 -15.16 -16.84 36.04
N GLN A 46 -16.25 -17.24 36.71
CA GLN A 46 -16.92 -18.52 36.43
C GLN A 46 -17.83 -18.50 35.19
N THR A 47 -18.40 -17.35 34.82
CA THR A 47 -19.40 -17.26 33.73
C THR A 47 -18.77 -16.99 32.35
N CYS A 48 -17.72 -16.18 32.27
CA CYS A 48 -16.99 -15.96 31.01
C CYS A 48 -16.19 -17.20 30.56
N THR A 49 -15.76 -18.06 31.49
CA THR A 49 -15.13 -19.34 31.15
C THR A 49 -16.14 -20.35 30.58
N MET A 50 -17.42 -20.30 31.00
CA MET A 50 -18.47 -21.15 30.40
C MET A 50 -18.88 -20.67 28.99
N LEU A 51 -19.02 -19.36 28.76
CA LEU A 51 -19.36 -18.84 27.42
C LEU A 51 -18.22 -19.01 26.41
N GLY A 52 -16.95 -18.90 26.85
CA GLY A 52 -15.79 -19.21 26.02
C GLY A 52 -15.58 -20.71 25.73
N ALA A 53 -16.14 -21.61 26.57
CA ALA A 53 -16.08 -23.06 26.36
C ALA A 53 -17.16 -23.53 25.36
N VAL A 54 -18.37 -22.96 25.40
CA VAL A 54 -19.46 -23.28 24.46
C VAL A 54 -19.12 -22.84 23.03
N ALA A 55 -18.50 -21.67 22.86
CA ALA A 55 -18.06 -21.20 21.53
C ALA A 55 -16.86 -22.01 20.96
N ARG A 56 -16.11 -22.74 21.80
CA ARG A 56 -15.01 -23.63 21.37
C ARG A 56 -15.45 -25.05 21.04
N GLU A 57 -16.60 -25.52 21.53
CA GLU A 57 -17.14 -26.84 21.16
C GLU A 57 -17.86 -26.82 19.80
N GLU A 58 -18.43 -25.67 19.39
CA GLU A 58 -19.06 -25.52 18.07
C GLU A 58 -18.07 -25.34 16.91
N SER A 59 -16.75 -25.32 17.19
CA SER A 59 -15.69 -25.17 16.19
C SER A 59 -14.75 -26.38 16.08
N LYS A 60 -15.20 -27.57 16.49
CA LYS A 60 -14.53 -28.83 16.09
C LYS A 60 -14.96 -29.21 14.67
N PRO A 61 -14.05 -29.26 13.68
CA PRO A 61 -14.36 -29.86 12.40
C PRO A 61 -14.59 -31.35 12.61
N GLY A 62 -15.71 -31.88 12.11
CA GLY A 62 -15.96 -33.31 12.10
C GLY A 62 -14.89 -34.00 11.25
N CYS A 63 -13.93 -34.65 11.91
CA CYS A 63 -13.13 -35.69 11.27
C CYS A 63 -14.04 -36.89 11.05
N THR A 64 -14.59 -37.02 9.84
CA THR A 64 -15.03 -38.31 9.32
C THR A 64 -13.79 -39.08 8.87
N GLU A 65 -13.38 -40.04 9.69
CA GLU A 65 -12.57 -41.17 9.23
C GLU A 65 -13.45 -42.07 8.37
N SER A 66 -13.05 -42.30 7.12
CA SER A 66 -13.37 -43.52 6.41
C SER A 66 -12.20 -43.90 5.50
N ASP A 67 -11.44 -44.89 5.95
CA ASP A 67 -10.60 -45.74 5.11
C ASP A 67 -11.44 -46.41 4.01
N ASN A 68 -10.97 -46.37 2.76
CA ASN A 68 -10.43 -47.57 2.10
C ASN A 68 -10.05 -47.35 0.62
N SER A 69 -8.94 -48.01 0.28
CA SER A 69 -8.54 -48.64 -0.99
C SER A 69 -8.25 -47.78 -2.22
N ASP A 70 -6.95 -47.75 -2.56
CA ASP A 70 -6.37 -48.31 -3.80
C ASP A 70 -7.26 -48.30 -5.06
N ASP A 71 -6.84 -47.61 -6.12
CA ASP A 71 -6.02 -48.27 -7.15
C ASP A 71 -5.61 -47.32 -8.29
N ASN A 72 -4.52 -47.72 -8.94
CA ASN A 72 -3.89 -47.13 -10.12
C ASN A 72 -4.85 -46.91 -11.31
N ASN A 73 -4.68 -45.80 -12.06
CA ASN A 73 -4.35 -45.92 -13.49
C ASN A 73 -3.95 -44.60 -14.18
N ALA A 74 -3.14 -44.79 -15.22
CA ALA A 74 -2.50 -43.78 -16.05
C ALA A 74 -3.36 -43.27 -17.23
N MET A 75 -2.82 -42.21 -17.84
CA MET A 75 -2.89 -41.80 -19.26
C MET A 75 -4.06 -40.94 -19.80
N LEU A 76 -3.61 -39.76 -20.29
CA LEU A 76 -3.80 -39.15 -21.62
C LEU A 76 -5.20 -38.75 -22.14
N VAL A 77 -5.27 -37.44 -22.46
CA VAL A 77 -5.62 -36.83 -23.77
C VAL A 77 -7.09 -36.57 -24.15
N ASP A 78 -7.30 -35.29 -24.45
CA ASP A 78 -8.20 -34.58 -25.36
C ASP A 78 -9.72 -34.52 -25.24
N SER A 79 -10.14 -33.28 -25.54
CA SER A 79 -11.26 -32.84 -26.40
C SER A 79 -12.62 -32.53 -25.76
N ASP A 80 -12.98 -31.26 -25.95
CA ASP A 80 -14.30 -30.71 -26.28
C ASP A 80 -15.50 -31.65 -26.16
N ASN A 81 -16.48 -31.26 -25.34
CA ASN A 81 -17.78 -30.96 -25.92
C ASN A 81 -18.73 -30.18 -25.00
N THR A 82 -19.45 -29.32 -25.68
CA THR A 82 -20.57 -28.52 -25.24
C THR A 82 -21.78 -29.42 -24.97
N ALA A 83 -22.40 -29.33 -23.79
CA ALA A 83 -23.78 -29.79 -23.60
C ALA A 83 -24.45 -29.02 -22.46
N GLN A 84 -25.51 -28.31 -22.82
CA GLN A 84 -26.51 -27.76 -21.93
C GLN A 84 -27.13 -28.88 -21.07
N MET A 85 -27.13 -28.71 -19.75
CA MET A 85 -28.02 -29.46 -18.86
C MET A 85 -28.82 -28.49 -18.01
N ASN A 86 -30.13 -28.53 -18.24
CA ASN A 86 -31.16 -27.97 -17.38
C ASN A 86 -31.08 -28.65 -16.00
N LEU A 87 -30.80 -27.88 -14.96
CA LEU A 87 -30.96 -28.30 -13.57
C LEU A 87 -32.15 -27.57 -12.95
N SER A 88 -33.19 -28.37 -12.70
CA SER A 88 -34.38 -28.05 -11.94
C SER A 88 -34.01 -27.50 -10.56
N TYR A 89 -34.60 -26.35 -10.24
CA TYR A 89 -34.53 -25.65 -8.97
C TYR A 89 -35.11 -26.52 -7.85
N ALA A 90 -34.25 -27.19 -7.07
CA ALA A 90 -34.59 -27.70 -5.75
C ALA A 90 -34.25 -26.61 -4.73
N GLY A 91 -35.28 -26.06 -4.09
CA GLY A 91 -35.16 -24.98 -3.12
C GLY A 91 -34.37 -25.40 -1.89
N SER A 92 -33.09 -24.99 -1.84
CA SER A 92 -32.34 -24.93 -0.58
C SER A 92 -32.86 -23.77 0.25
N ARG A 93 -33.48 -24.10 1.39
CA ARG A 93 -33.82 -23.15 2.44
C ARG A 93 -32.54 -22.42 2.86
N VAL A 94 -32.52 -21.11 2.64
CA VAL A 94 -31.59 -20.19 3.29
C VAL A 94 -31.79 -20.35 4.81
N PRO A 95 -30.75 -20.62 5.60
CA PRO A 95 -30.86 -20.57 7.06
C PRO A 95 -31.26 -19.15 7.45
N GLU A 96 -32.34 -18.99 8.22
CA GLU A 96 -32.69 -17.71 8.81
C GLU A 96 -31.49 -17.16 9.59
N PRO A 97 -31.21 -15.85 9.51
CA PRO A 97 -30.15 -15.24 10.31
C PRO A 97 -30.46 -15.46 11.79
N THR A 98 -29.52 -16.11 12.49
CA THR A 98 -29.51 -16.24 13.94
C THR A 98 -29.64 -14.84 14.55
N LYS A 99 -30.62 -14.68 15.46
CA LYS A 99 -30.89 -13.41 16.15
C LYS A 99 -29.61 -12.93 16.84
N GLU A 100 -29.04 -11.82 16.35
CA GLU A 100 -27.92 -11.13 17.01
C GLU A 100 -28.28 -10.88 18.49
N GLY A 101 -27.38 -11.30 19.38
CA GLY A 101 -27.53 -11.17 20.83
C GLY A 101 -27.59 -9.70 21.25
N ALA A 102 -28.78 -9.21 21.52
CA ALA A 102 -29.01 -7.91 22.13
C ALA A 102 -29.19 -8.11 23.64
N THR A 103 -28.27 -7.59 24.45
CA THR A 103 -28.44 -7.58 25.90
C THR A 103 -29.46 -6.51 26.27
N VAL A 104 -30.68 -6.94 26.62
CA VAL A 104 -31.72 -6.03 27.13
C VAL A 104 -31.44 -5.77 28.60
N ILE A 105 -30.90 -4.60 28.91
CA ILE A 105 -30.79 -4.13 30.30
C ILE A 105 -32.20 -3.78 30.79
N LYS A 106 -32.73 -4.57 31.74
CA LYS A 106 -34.06 -4.35 32.31
C LYS A 106 -34.19 -2.91 32.83
N GLY A 107 -35.08 -2.13 32.22
CA GLY A 107 -35.41 -0.75 32.63
C GLY A 107 -34.94 0.36 31.70
N MET A 108 -34.12 0.07 30.68
CA MET A 108 -33.75 1.04 29.65
C MET A 108 -34.11 0.50 28.25
N ASN A 109 -34.97 1.20 27.52
CA ASN A 109 -35.35 0.86 26.12
C ASN A 109 -34.19 1.06 25.10
N ALA A 110 -32.94 1.05 25.56
CA ALA A 110 -31.77 1.23 24.73
C ALA A 110 -31.03 -0.10 24.59
N VAL A 111 -31.02 -0.64 23.37
CA VAL A 111 -30.28 -1.86 23.03
C VAL A 111 -28.81 -1.48 22.87
N VAL A 112 -27.96 -1.96 23.78
CA VAL A 112 -26.50 -1.93 23.61
C VAL A 112 -26.09 -3.25 22.97
N LYS A 113 -25.30 -3.19 21.90
CA LYS A 113 -24.83 -4.42 21.22
C LYS A 113 -23.77 -5.11 22.07
N GLU A 114 -23.89 -6.42 22.21
CA GLU A 114 -22.96 -7.25 22.98
C GLU A 114 -21.52 -7.12 22.48
N ASP A 115 -21.35 -7.10 21.15
CA ASP A 115 -20.06 -6.89 20.49
C ASP A 115 -19.34 -5.61 20.94
N ALA A 116 -20.09 -4.54 21.22
CA ALA A 116 -19.52 -3.27 21.66
C ALA A 116 -18.95 -3.37 23.08
N ILE A 117 -19.66 -4.07 23.98
CA ILE A 117 -19.18 -4.34 25.33
C ILE A 117 -17.98 -5.28 25.31
N SER A 118 -18.06 -6.39 24.56
CA SER A 118 -16.94 -7.33 24.40
C SER A 118 -15.69 -6.63 23.85
N SER A 119 -15.85 -5.75 22.85
CA SER A 119 -14.74 -4.97 22.29
C SER A 119 -14.12 -3.98 23.28
N SER A 120 -14.88 -3.55 24.30
CA SER A 120 -14.42 -2.63 25.34
C SER A 120 -13.59 -3.33 26.41
N MET A 121 -13.92 -4.59 26.73
CA MET A 121 -13.30 -5.34 27.83
C MET A 121 -11.80 -5.58 27.65
N ARG A 122 -11.26 -5.55 26.42
CA ARG A 122 -9.81 -5.61 26.20
C ARG A 122 -9.02 -4.44 26.80
N PHE A 123 -9.71 -3.33 27.14
CA PHE A 123 -9.12 -2.18 27.82
C PHE A 123 -9.43 -2.14 29.32
N ALA A 124 -10.07 -3.19 29.87
CA ALA A 124 -10.46 -3.25 31.27
C ALA A 124 -9.26 -3.18 32.23
N LYS A 125 -8.07 -3.58 31.77
CA LYS A 125 -6.82 -3.50 32.52
C LYS A 125 -5.74 -2.75 31.74
N ASP A 126 -4.88 -2.05 32.46
CA ASP A 126 -3.66 -1.46 31.90
C ASP A 126 -2.54 -2.51 31.74
N ASP A 127 -1.40 -2.09 31.19
CA ASP A 127 -0.23 -2.96 30.98
C ASP A 127 0.37 -3.51 32.30
N LYS A 128 -0.02 -2.94 33.45
CA LYS A 128 0.39 -3.37 34.79
C LYS A 128 -0.66 -4.26 35.46
N GLY A 129 -1.77 -4.55 34.78
CA GLY A 129 -2.88 -5.33 35.29
C GLY A 129 -3.84 -4.57 36.20
N ASN A 130 -3.68 -3.26 36.39
CA ASN A 130 -4.60 -2.44 37.17
C ASN A 130 -5.90 -2.25 36.40
N ARG A 131 -7.03 -2.25 37.11
CA ARG A 131 -8.35 -2.07 36.50
C ARG A 131 -8.58 -0.61 36.12
N ASN A 132 -9.01 -0.41 34.88
CA ASN A 132 -9.51 0.87 34.40
C ASN A 132 -10.99 1.03 34.77
N ASN A 133 -11.40 2.26 35.09
CA ASN A 133 -12.81 2.58 35.26
C ASN A 133 -13.51 2.69 33.89
N ALA A 134 -14.84 2.69 33.88
CA ALA A 134 -15.62 2.72 32.64
C ALA A 134 -15.31 3.93 31.74
N GLU A 135 -15.02 5.10 32.32
CA GLU A 135 -14.69 6.32 31.55
C GLU A 135 -13.32 6.19 30.86
N THR A 136 -12.35 5.61 31.55
CA THR A 136 -11.03 5.33 30.99
C THR A 136 -11.12 4.28 29.89
N VAL A 137 -11.90 3.20 30.11
CA VAL A 137 -12.16 2.18 29.09
C VAL A 137 -12.84 2.81 27.86
N PHE A 138 -13.87 3.63 28.05
CA PHE A 138 -14.55 4.33 26.96
C PHE A 138 -13.60 5.24 26.18
N LYS A 139 -12.77 6.03 26.87
CA LYS A 139 -11.76 6.90 26.23
C LYS A 139 -10.73 6.10 25.43
N LEU A 140 -10.25 4.98 25.96
CA LEU A 140 -9.33 4.08 25.26
C LEU A 140 -9.98 3.44 24.03
N LEU A 141 -11.25 3.06 24.13
CA LEU A 141 -12.03 2.52 23.03
C LEU A 141 -12.20 3.54 21.90
N VAL A 142 -12.55 4.80 22.22
CA VAL A 142 -12.64 5.89 21.25
C VAL A 142 -11.28 6.13 20.58
N LYS A 143 -10.20 6.15 21.36
CA LYS A 143 -8.84 6.31 20.83
C LYS A 143 -8.46 5.18 19.87
N ASP A 144 -8.79 3.93 20.18
CA ASP A 144 -8.56 2.80 19.26
C ASP A 144 -9.43 2.92 18.01
N ALA A 145 -10.71 3.31 18.13
CA ALA A 145 -11.57 3.54 16.98
C ALA A 145 -11.01 4.64 16.05
N VAL A 146 -10.51 5.75 16.60
CA VAL A 146 -9.84 6.82 15.83
C VAL A 146 -8.59 6.29 15.14
N HIS A 147 -7.77 5.52 15.85
CA HIS A 147 -6.57 4.92 15.26
C HIS A 147 -6.91 3.99 14.06
N ARG A 148 -7.99 3.22 14.15
CA ARG A 148 -8.37 2.25 13.10
C ARG A 148 -9.14 2.86 11.94
N TYR A 149 -10.03 3.80 12.22
CA TYR A 149 -11.07 4.23 11.28
C TYR A 149 -11.01 5.73 10.93
N GLY A 150 -10.18 6.50 11.65
CA GLY A 150 -10.00 7.94 11.47
C GLY A 150 -10.94 8.79 12.30
N GLU A 151 -10.91 10.10 12.10
CA GLU A 151 -11.60 11.09 12.94
C GLU A 151 -13.06 11.37 12.52
N ALA A 152 -13.64 10.52 11.66
CA ALA A 152 -15.02 10.69 11.22
C ALA A 152 -16.01 10.24 12.31
N ALA A 153 -16.78 11.19 12.86
CA ALA A 153 -17.68 10.94 13.99
C ALA A 153 -18.70 9.82 13.76
N ARG A 154 -19.24 9.70 12.53
CA ARG A 154 -20.13 8.61 12.12
C ARG A 154 -19.49 7.24 12.32
N ASP A 155 -18.23 7.13 11.94
CA ASP A 155 -17.50 5.87 11.91
C ASP A 155 -17.06 5.47 13.32
N ILE A 156 -16.58 6.44 14.12
CA ILE A 156 -16.28 6.26 15.54
C ILE A 156 -17.51 5.83 16.32
N LYS A 157 -18.64 6.53 16.12
CA LYS A 157 -19.90 6.16 16.76
C LYS A 157 -20.27 4.70 16.43
N SER A 158 -20.18 4.30 15.16
CA SER A 158 -20.51 2.93 14.76
C SER A 158 -19.57 1.94 15.42
N ALA A 159 -18.25 2.17 15.43
CA ALA A 159 -17.31 1.27 16.09
C ALA A 159 -17.53 1.16 17.62
N VAL A 160 -17.77 2.29 18.28
CA VAL A 160 -17.91 2.38 19.75
C VAL A 160 -19.22 1.76 20.23
N PHE A 161 -20.33 2.04 19.54
CA PHE A 161 -21.66 1.65 20.02
C PHE A 161 -22.27 0.46 19.29
N ASP A 162 -21.89 0.22 18.03
CA ASP A 162 -22.32 -0.96 17.29
C ASP A 162 -21.32 -2.13 17.39
N GLY A 163 -20.09 -1.86 17.82
CA GLY A 163 -19.00 -2.84 17.91
C GLY A 163 -18.07 -2.81 16.71
N PHE A 164 -16.82 -3.22 16.94
CA PHE A 164 -15.76 -3.15 15.93
C PHE A 164 -16.03 -4.10 14.74
N ALA A 165 -16.66 -5.26 14.97
CA ALA A 165 -16.97 -6.22 13.91
C ALA A 165 -17.91 -5.62 12.84
N GLN A 166 -18.93 -4.87 13.26
CA GLN A 166 -19.89 -4.28 12.34
C GLN A 166 -19.30 -3.07 11.59
N ALA A 167 -18.53 -2.22 12.28
CA ALA A 167 -17.77 -1.17 11.62
C ALA A 167 -16.80 -1.78 10.60
N GLU A 168 -16.04 -2.80 11.01
CA GLU A 168 -15.10 -3.52 10.15
C GLU A 168 -15.78 -4.18 8.95
N LYS A 169 -17.00 -4.73 9.08
CA LYS A 169 -17.76 -5.26 7.93
C LYS A 169 -18.02 -4.18 6.88
N LYS A 170 -18.43 -2.98 7.28
CA LYS A 170 -18.65 -1.83 6.37
C LYS A 170 -17.35 -1.41 5.71
N TYR A 171 -16.26 -1.35 6.47
CA TYR A 171 -14.94 -1.03 5.95
C TYR A 171 -14.38 -2.10 5.04
N ARG A 172 -14.52 -3.38 5.37
CA ARG A 172 -14.08 -4.49 4.52
C ARG A 172 -14.83 -4.49 3.21
N ALA A 173 -16.13 -4.22 3.20
CA ALA A 173 -16.88 -4.04 1.96
C ALA A 173 -16.30 -2.90 1.12
N ALA A 174 -16.00 -1.74 1.73
CA ALA A 174 -15.31 -0.63 1.06
C ALA A 174 -13.83 -0.93 0.73
N LEU A 175 -13.16 -1.87 1.40
CA LEU A 175 -11.75 -2.19 1.16
C LEU A 175 -11.59 -3.41 0.26
N THR A 176 -12.69 -4.04 -0.15
CA THR A 176 -12.71 -5.12 -1.14
C THR A 176 -12.53 -4.45 -2.50
N LEU A 177 -11.30 -4.04 -2.80
CA LEU A 177 -10.89 -3.45 -4.08
C LEU A 177 -10.93 -4.52 -5.18
N ASP A 178 -12.13 -4.93 -5.58
CA ASP A 178 -12.35 -5.58 -6.86
C ASP A 178 -12.42 -4.51 -7.98
N THR A 179 -12.57 -4.95 -9.23
CA THR A 179 -12.66 -4.04 -10.37
C THR A 179 -13.82 -3.06 -10.23
N VAL A 180 -14.95 -3.50 -9.66
CA VAL A 180 -16.14 -2.68 -9.45
C VAL A 180 -15.85 -1.56 -8.46
N THR A 181 -15.07 -1.86 -7.43
CA THR A 181 -14.75 -0.94 -6.34
C THR A 181 -13.73 0.11 -6.75
N LEU A 182 -12.77 -0.24 -7.61
CA LEU A 182 -11.83 0.73 -8.17
C LEU A 182 -12.48 1.60 -9.26
N ASP A 183 -13.39 1.06 -10.06
CA ASP A 183 -14.19 1.86 -10.98
C ASP A 183 -15.08 2.84 -10.20
N ALA A 184 -15.73 2.41 -9.12
CA ALA A 184 -16.47 3.31 -8.21
C ALA A 184 -15.59 4.37 -7.55
N LEU A 185 -14.31 4.05 -7.30
CA LEU A 185 -13.36 5.02 -6.79
C LEU A 185 -13.00 6.07 -7.85
N ILE A 186 -12.79 5.65 -9.10
CA ILE A 186 -12.56 6.55 -10.22
C ILE A 186 -13.76 7.45 -10.43
N ASP A 187 -14.97 6.91 -10.44
CA ASP A 187 -16.21 7.68 -10.56
C ASP A 187 -16.30 8.73 -9.44
N ALA A 188 -16.01 8.31 -8.20
CA ALA A 188 -16.01 9.22 -7.05
C ALA A 188 -14.94 10.32 -7.14
N LEU A 189 -13.77 10.03 -7.70
CA LEU A 189 -12.71 11.01 -7.96
C LEU A 189 -13.06 11.95 -9.12
N ALA A 190 -13.67 11.43 -10.19
CA ALA A 190 -14.13 12.21 -11.34
C ALA A 190 -15.25 13.20 -10.96
N CYS A 191 -16.05 12.88 -9.94
CA CYS A 191 -17.02 13.80 -9.39
C CYS A 191 -16.38 14.94 -8.55
N ILE A 192 -15.12 14.81 -8.10
CA ILE A 192 -14.45 15.87 -7.32
C ILE A 192 -14.28 17.10 -8.21
N GLY A 193 -14.84 18.24 -7.77
CA GLY A 193 -14.79 19.50 -8.52
C GLY A 193 -15.97 19.72 -9.47
N THR A 194 -16.76 18.68 -9.75
CA THR A 194 -18.10 18.85 -10.33
C THR A 194 -19.05 19.14 -9.17
N GLU A 195 -19.87 20.20 -9.22
CA GLU A 195 -20.80 20.58 -8.13
C GLU A 195 -21.86 19.51 -7.77
N GLN A 196 -21.76 18.32 -8.36
CA GLN A 196 -22.59 17.17 -8.02
C GLN A 196 -22.26 16.70 -6.61
N VAL A 197 -23.26 16.69 -5.74
CA VAL A 197 -23.18 16.10 -4.41
C VAL A 197 -23.10 14.58 -4.59
N PRO A 198 -21.99 13.91 -4.24
CA PRO A 198 -21.91 12.47 -4.20
C PRO A 198 -23.03 11.96 -3.31
N ASP A 199 -23.49 10.77 -3.62
CA ASP A 199 -24.23 9.98 -2.64
C ASP A 199 -23.46 10.03 -1.30
N PRO A 200 -24.08 10.44 -0.17
CA PRO A 200 -23.44 10.42 1.14
C PRO A 200 -22.94 9.02 1.56
N GLU A 201 -23.37 7.96 0.85
CA GLU A 201 -22.88 6.59 0.95
C GLU A 201 -21.72 6.26 0.00
N SER A 202 -21.21 7.23 -0.77
CA SER A 202 -20.12 7.07 -1.73
C SER A 202 -18.82 6.57 -1.10
N PHE A 203 -18.05 5.89 -1.94
CA PHE A 203 -16.84 5.17 -1.61
C PHE A 203 -15.68 6.07 -1.12
N SER A 204 -15.48 7.22 -1.76
CA SER A 204 -14.41 8.17 -1.41
C SER A 204 -14.56 8.68 0.03
N HIS A 205 -15.79 9.06 0.42
CA HIS A 205 -16.14 9.46 1.78
C HIS A 205 -15.87 8.38 2.82
N LYS A 206 -15.70 7.12 2.43
CA LYS A 206 -15.44 6.01 3.35
C LYS A 206 -13.94 5.78 3.58
N LEU A 207 -13.06 6.14 2.64
CA LEU A 207 -11.65 5.74 2.69
C LEU A 207 -10.63 6.87 2.82
N PHE A 208 -10.80 8.00 2.12
CA PHE A 208 -9.79 9.07 2.12
C PHE A 208 -10.34 10.44 1.75
N SER A 209 -9.62 11.49 2.20
CA SER A 209 -9.75 12.86 1.70
C SER A 209 -8.64 13.15 0.71
N VAL A 210 -8.84 14.19 -0.10
CA VAL A 210 -7.82 14.68 -1.00
C VAL A 210 -7.47 16.10 -0.55
N GLU A 211 -6.20 16.34 -0.22
CA GLU A 211 -5.72 17.66 0.22
C GLU A 211 -4.86 18.32 -0.86
N PRO A 212 -5.06 19.62 -1.13
CA PRO A 212 -4.20 20.33 -2.06
C PRO A 212 -2.78 20.46 -1.50
N VAL A 213 -1.77 20.20 -2.33
CA VAL A 213 -0.34 20.32 -2.03
C VAL A 213 0.07 21.77 -2.30
N GLY A 214 0.26 22.54 -1.23
CA GLY A 214 0.64 23.95 -1.29
C GLY A 214 -0.52 24.86 -0.92
N GLY A 215 -0.27 25.83 -0.04
CA GLY A 215 -1.27 26.78 0.45
C GLY A 215 -1.72 27.82 -0.58
N GLU A 216 -1.41 27.62 -1.86
CA GLU A 216 -1.83 28.52 -2.93
C GLU A 216 -3.33 28.34 -3.18
N THR A 217 -4.06 29.45 -3.11
CA THR A 217 -5.53 29.49 -3.25
C THR A 217 -5.99 29.29 -4.69
N GLN A 218 -5.08 29.26 -5.66
CA GLN A 218 -5.37 28.99 -7.06
C GLN A 218 -4.80 27.63 -7.43
N LEU A 219 -5.69 26.71 -7.80
CA LEU A 219 -5.34 25.44 -8.42
C LEU A 219 -4.63 25.76 -9.74
N SER A 220 -3.29 25.80 -9.72
CA SER A 220 -2.53 25.81 -10.95
C SER A 220 -2.74 24.44 -11.62
N TYR A 221 -2.97 24.42 -12.93
CA TYR A 221 -3.03 23.18 -13.72
C TYR A 221 -1.68 22.42 -13.75
N GLY A 222 -0.67 22.90 -13.02
CA GLY A 222 0.59 22.22 -12.81
C GLY A 222 0.41 21.00 -11.90
N HIS A 223 0.86 19.86 -12.40
CA HIS A 223 0.70 18.52 -11.86
C HIS A 223 1.03 18.34 -10.36
N ASP A 224 0.39 17.34 -9.76
CA ASP A 224 0.58 16.84 -8.39
C ASP A 224 0.16 17.80 -7.26
N THR A 225 -0.96 18.50 -7.46
CA THR A 225 -1.56 19.34 -6.42
C THR A 225 -2.34 18.55 -5.39
N PHE A 226 -2.42 17.21 -5.40
CA PHE A 226 -3.33 16.49 -4.53
C PHE A 226 -2.75 15.21 -3.95
N VAL A 227 -2.74 15.09 -2.61
CA VAL A 227 -2.32 13.86 -1.93
C VAL A 227 -3.52 13.20 -1.25
N PRO A 228 -3.79 11.91 -1.53
CA PRO A 228 -4.83 11.18 -0.82
C PRO A 228 -4.40 11.01 0.64
N LYS A 229 -5.19 11.57 1.53
CA LYS A 229 -5.06 11.41 2.97
C LYS A 229 -6.08 10.40 3.43
N PHE A 230 -5.60 9.19 3.71
CA PHE A 230 -6.45 8.15 4.25
C PHE A 230 -7.00 8.57 5.61
N LYS A 231 -8.23 8.18 5.90
CA LYS A 231 -8.86 8.47 7.20
C LYS A 231 -8.03 7.96 8.37
N SER A 232 -7.38 6.82 8.20
CA SER A 232 -6.46 6.25 9.18
C SER A 232 -5.25 5.60 8.50
N ASP A 233 -4.16 5.49 9.25
CA ASP A 233 -2.97 4.75 8.81
C ASP A 233 -3.29 3.30 8.48
N GLN A 234 -4.22 2.68 9.21
CA GLN A 234 -4.63 1.30 8.97
C GLN A 234 -5.34 1.16 7.62
N ILE A 235 -6.26 2.07 7.30
CA ILE A 235 -6.92 2.11 5.98
C ILE A 235 -5.88 2.30 4.89
N GLY A 236 -4.95 3.26 5.06
CA GLY A 236 -3.86 3.49 4.13
C GLY A 236 -3.01 2.24 3.91
N LYS A 237 -2.64 1.52 4.98
CA LYS A 237 -1.90 0.25 4.88
C LYS A 237 -2.67 -0.79 4.07
N ILE A 238 -3.97 -0.97 4.31
CA ILE A 238 -4.80 -1.96 3.61
C ILE A 238 -4.94 -1.61 2.12
N VAL A 239 -5.33 -0.36 1.81
CA VAL A 239 -5.47 0.11 0.41
C VAL A 239 -4.17 -0.12 -0.33
N MET A 240 -3.04 0.19 0.30
CA MET A 240 -1.75 0.09 -0.35
C MET A 240 -1.24 -1.33 -0.51
N GLU A 241 -1.53 -2.21 0.43
CA GLU A 241 -1.27 -3.63 0.26
C GLU A 241 -2.08 -4.22 -0.89
N ARG A 242 -3.30 -3.70 -1.12
CA ARG A 242 -4.12 -4.08 -2.28
C ARG A 242 -3.58 -3.51 -3.58
N VAL A 243 -3.18 -2.24 -3.61
CA VAL A 243 -2.51 -1.62 -4.77
C VAL A 243 -1.30 -2.45 -5.20
N ARG A 244 -0.49 -2.93 -4.25
CA ARG A 244 0.67 -3.80 -4.53
C ARG A 244 0.31 -5.15 -5.15
N ARG A 245 -0.91 -5.63 -4.91
CA ARG A 245 -1.41 -6.92 -5.42
C ARG A 245 -2.23 -6.78 -6.69
N LEU A 246 -2.40 -5.57 -7.22
CA LEU A 246 -3.09 -5.38 -8.48
C LEU A 246 -2.40 -6.18 -9.58
N HIS A 247 -3.19 -6.92 -10.36
CA HIS A 247 -2.66 -7.56 -11.55
C HIS A 247 -2.14 -6.50 -12.53
N VAL A 248 -1.12 -6.85 -13.32
CA VAL A 248 -0.52 -5.96 -14.33
C VAL A 248 -1.55 -5.23 -15.17
N ASN A 249 -2.57 -5.95 -15.68
CA ASN A 249 -3.61 -5.34 -16.53
C ASN A 249 -4.50 -4.35 -15.77
N GLN A 250 -4.78 -4.62 -14.49
CA GLN A 250 -5.56 -3.73 -13.64
C GLN A 250 -4.75 -2.49 -13.28
N ALA A 251 -3.52 -2.66 -12.79
CA ALA A 251 -2.63 -1.54 -12.46
C ALA A 251 -2.41 -0.64 -13.69
N ARG A 252 -2.24 -1.25 -14.87
CA ARG A 252 -2.19 -0.54 -16.15
C ARG A 252 -3.44 0.32 -16.40
N LYS A 253 -4.64 -0.29 -16.33
CA LYS A 253 -5.93 0.40 -16.52
C LYS A 253 -6.04 1.59 -15.57
N PHE A 254 -5.74 1.37 -14.28
CA PHE A 254 -5.90 2.38 -13.25
C PHE A 254 -4.86 3.49 -13.34
N SER A 255 -3.59 3.19 -13.61
CA SER A 255 -2.57 4.23 -13.83
C SER A 255 -2.95 5.16 -14.99
N HIS A 256 -3.51 4.61 -16.08
CA HIS A 256 -3.99 5.42 -17.19
C HIS A 256 -5.17 6.30 -16.77
N LEU A 257 -6.20 5.72 -16.16
CA LEU A 257 -7.41 6.45 -15.74
C LEU A 257 -7.11 7.54 -14.71
N PHE A 258 -6.31 7.26 -13.69
CA PHE A 258 -5.91 8.26 -12.70
C PHE A 258 -4.96 9.33 -13.28
N GLY A 259 -4.24 9.01 -14.36
CA GLY A 259 -3.47 10.00 -15.12
C GLY A 259 -4.35 11.07 -15.81
N LEU A 260 -5.65 10.80 -16.00
CA LEU A 260 -6.58 11.75 -16.62
C LEU A 260 -7.08 12.84 -15.65
N PHE A 261 -6.97 12.63 -14.33
CA PHE A 261 -7.52 13.53 -13.32
C PHE A 261 -6.42 14.02 -12.37
N PRO A 262 -6.09 15.33 -12.35
CA PRO A 262 -5.09 15.90 -11.46
C PRO A 262 -5.30 15.56 -9.97
N GLU A 263 -6.55 15.48 -9.52
CA GLU A 263 -6.98 15.15 -8.15
C GLU A 263 -6.55 13.75 -7.70
N SER A 264 -6.30 12.87 -8.67
CA SER A 264 -5.94 11.48 -8.45
C SER A 264 -4.50 11.14 -8.83
N SER A 265 -3.75 12.13 -9.31
CA SER A 265 -2.37 12.00 -9.82
C SER A 265 -1.45 11.25 -8.86
N THR A 266 -1.45 11.60 -7.57
CA THR A 266 -0.62 10.91 -6.56
C THR A 266 -1.01 9.44 -6.40
N LEU A 267 -2.30 9.12 -6.35
CA LEU A 267 -2.75 7.72 -6.25
C LEU A 267 -2.39 6.94 -7.53
N GLY A 268 -2.60 7.57 -8.70
CA GLY A 268 -2.16 7.04 -9.98
C GLY A 268 -0.65 6.78 -10.00
N GLY A 269 0.13 7.69 -9.44
CA GLY A 269 1.58 7.58 -9.25
C GLY A 269 1.94 6.35 -8.44
N TRP A 270 1.32 6.13 -7.28
CA TRP A 270 1.57 4.94 -6.46
C TRP A 270 1.19 3.62 -7.14
N ILE A 271 0.08 3.62 -7.90
CA ILE A 271 -0.32 2.44 -8.68
C ILE A 271 0.69 2.19 -9.80
N PHE A 272 1.14 3.26 -10.46
CA PHE A 272 2.14 3.18 -11.53
C PHE A 272 3.50 2.72 -11.02
N GLU A 273 3.98 3.25 -9.89
CA GLU A 273 5.18 2.80 -9.21
C GLU A 273 5.12 1.29 -8.93
N SER A 274 4.00 0.81 -8.38
CA SER A 274 3.80 -0.60 -8.12
C SER A 274 3.81 -1.45 -9.40
N TYR A 275 3.15 -0.97 -10.45
CA TYR A 275 3.16 -1.60 -11.78
C TYR A 275 4.56 -1.67 -12.39
N ALA A 276 5.28 -0.56 -12.38
CA ALA A 276 6.64 -0.44 -12.89
C ALA A 276 7.60 -1.34 -12.11
N CYS A 277 7.51 -1.37 -10.78
CA CYS A 277 8.27 -2.28 -9.94
C CYS A 277 8.00 -3.75 -10.31
N HIS A 278 6.73 -4.12 -10.48
CA HIS A 278 6.37 -5.48 -10.87
C HIS A 278 6.99 -5.86 -12.22
N LEU A 279 6.95 -4.97 -13.22
CA LEU A 279 7.56 -5.22 -14.52
C LEU A 279 9.09 -5.33 -14.45
N LEU A 280 9.75 -4.41 -13.74
CA LEU A 280 11.20 -4.43 -13.50
C LEU A 280 11.66 -5.69 -12.76
N GLY A 281 10.84 -6.17 -11.81
CA GLY A 281 11.07 -7.41 -11.07
C GLY A 281 10.82 -8.66 -11.91
N SER A 282 9.81 -8.67 -12.78
CA SER A 282 9.46 -9.86 -13.57
C SER A 282 10.52 -10.27 -14.59
N GLY A 283 11.42 -9.36 -14.97
CA GLY A 283 12.35 -9.61 -16.08
C GLY A 283 11.60 -9.87 -17.40
N ASN A 284 10.47 -9.20 -17.62
CA ASN A 284 9.68 -9.24 -18.86
C ASN A 284 9.55 -7.84 -19.47
N ILE A 285 10.63 -7.07 -19.48
CA ILE A 285 10.64 -5.73 -20.09
C ILE A 285 11.09 -5.88 -21.54
N GLN A 286 10.14 -5.71 -22.46
CA GLN A 286 10.41 -5.72 -23.90
C GLN A 286 10.80 -4.34 -24.44
N GLN A 287 10.47 -3.29 -23.69
CA GLN A 287 10.69 -1.91 -24.10
C GLN A 287 12.19 -1.57 -24.08
N ARG A 288 12.61 -0.75 -25.05
CA ARG A 288 13.99 -0.26 -25.15
C ARG A 288 14.20 0.91 -24.21
N LEU A 289 15.42 1.04 -23.71
CA LEU A 289 15.88 2.21 -22.99
C LEU A 289 16.17 3.33 -23.99
N ILE A 290 15.55 4.48 -23.78
CA ILE A 290 15.76 5.68 -24.57
C ILE A 290 16.81 6.53 -23.86
N PRO A 291 17.96 6.82 -24.48
CA PRO A 291 18.92 7.74 -23.88
C PRO A 291 18.28 9.12 -23.65
N MET A 292 18.45 9.66 -22.45
CA MET A 292 18.07 11.04 -22.15
C MET A 292 19.31 11.93 -22.27
N LEU A 293 19.17 13.02 -23.00
CA LEU A 293 20.28 13.92 -23.28
C LEU A 293 20.26 15.13 -22.38
N PHE A 294 21.45 15.52 -21.94
CA PHE A 294 21.64 16.76 -21.23
C PHE A 294 21.22 17.94 -22.10
N LYS A 295 20.28 18.75 -21.60
CA LYS A 295 19.79 19.95 -22.28
C LYS A 295 20.34 21.22 -21.65
N SER A 296 20.23 21.32 -20.33
CA SER A 296 20.63 22.53 -19.60
C SER A 296 21.00 22.21 -18.16
N CYS A 297 21.74 23.13 -17.53
CA CYS A 297 22.05 23.11 -16.11
C CYS A 297 21.65 24.46 -15.52
N THR A 298 20.97 24.43 -14.38
CA THR A 298 20.75 25.57 -13.50
C THR A 298 21.61 25.41 -12.25
N ASP A 299 21.59 26.40 -11.36
CA ASP A 299 22.29 26.32 -10.08
C ASP A 299 21.84 25.14 -9.22
N THR A 300 20.58 24.70 -9.40
CA THR A 300 19.94 23.69 -8.56
C THR A 300 19.69 22.35 -9.27
N HIS A 301 19.63 22.33 -10.60
CA HIS A 301 19.25 21.13 -11.36
C HIS A 301 20.01 20.98 -12.68
N ARG A 302 20.17 19.74 -13.13
CA ARG A 302 20.49 19.36 -14.51
C ARG A 302 19.25 18.79 -15.17
N VAL A 303 18.95 19.28 -16.36
CA VAL A 303 17.77 18.91 -17.12
C VAL A 303 18.17 17.94 -18.22
N TYR A 304 17.54 16.77 -18.20
CA TYR A 304 17.69 15.73 -19.21
C TYR A 304 16.37 15.54 -19.95
N GLU A 305 16.43 15.31 -21.25
CA GLU A 305 15.25 15.08 -22.08
C GLU A 305 15.37 13.82 -22.92
N ALA A 306 14.28 13.06 -23.00
CA ALA A 306 14.19 11.89 -23.87
C ALA A 306 14.02 12.32 -25.34
N ARG A 307 14.65 11.59 -26.27
CA ARG A 307 14.41 11.71 -27.72
C ARG A 307 13.31 10.73 -28.14
N LEU A 308 12.15 11.25 -28.54
CA LEU A 308 10.97 10.43 -28.87
C LEU A 308 11.11 9.57 -30.14
N HIS A 309 12.11 9.82 -31.00
CA HIS A 309 12.19 9.23 -32.35
C HIS A 309 13.46 8.42 -32.64
N GLU A 310 14.24 8.06 -31.63
CA GLU A 310 15.43 7.23 -31.84
C GLU A 310 15.17 5.76 -31.53
N ASP A 311 15.13 4.93 -32.58
CA ASP A 311 15.05 3.47 -32.47
C ASP A 311 16.33 2.82 -31.93
N SER A 312 17.39 3.58 -31.67
CA SER A 312 18.72 3.10 -31.27
C SER A 312 18.83 2.65 -29.79
N GLY A 313 17.70 2.49 -29.10
CA GLY A 313 17.68 2.17 -27.68
C GLY A 313 18.34 0.83 -27.32
N THR A 314 19.10 0.84 -26.22
CA THR A 314 19.66 -0.40 -25.63
C THR A 314 18.56 -1.16 -24.89
N ARG A 315 18.62 -2.49 -24.86
CA ARG A 315 17.67 -3.27 -24.05
C ARG A 315 18.15 -3.28 -22.60
N LEU A 316 17.21 -3.10 -21.67
CA LEU A 316 17.48 -3.36 -20.27
C LEU A 316 17.76 -4.85 -20.07
N LEU A 317 18.68 -5.20 -19.17
CA LEU A 317 18.98 -6.60 -18.89
C LEU A 317 17.73 -7.29 -18.33
N ASN A 318 17.22 -8.25 -19.10
CA ASN A 318 15.98 -8.94 -18.82
C ASN A 318 16.25 -10.08 -17.82
N ARG A 319 16.41 -9.71 -16.54
CA ARG A 319 16.65 -10.61 -15.42
C ARG A 319 15.48 -10.54 -14.46
N MET A 320 14.98 -11.70 -14.05
CA MET A 320 13.99 -11.80 -12.97
C MET A 320 14.64 -11.40 -11.65
N ARG A 321 13.99 -10.51 -10.90
CA ARG A 321 14.45 -9.94 -9.63
C ARG A 321 13.32 -10.01 -8.62
N LYS A 322 13.62 -10.49 -7.42
CA LYS A 322 12.66 -10.49 -6.32
C LYS A 322 12.49 -9.07 -5.80
N GLN A 323 11.26 -8.61 -5.63
CA GLN A 323 11.03 -7.32 -4.99
C GLN A 323 11.31 -7.43 -3.49
N ALA A 324 12.14 -6.53 -2.95
CA ALA A 324 12.50 -6.50 -1.55
C ALA A 324 12.48 -5.06 -1.01
N SER A 325 12.15 -4.91 0.26
CA SER A 325 12.13 -3.60 0.92
C SER A 325 13.50 -3.24 1.48
N VAL A 326 13.85 -1.95 1.48
CA VAL A 326 15.07 -1.44 2.15
C VAL A 326 14.76 -0.24 3.02
N THR A 327 15.67 0.04 3.96
CA THR A 327 15.61 1.27 4.75
C THR A 327 16.96 2.00 4.73
N PHE A 328 16.91 3.30 5.02
CA PHE A 328 18.10 4.17 5.10
C PHE A 328 18.21 4.87 6.46
N PRO A 329 18.26 4.13 7.59
CA PRO A 329 18.49 4.74 8.89
C PRO A 329 19.82 5.51 8.87
N ASP A 330 19.79 6.78 9.29
CA ASP A 330 20.94 7.68 9.30
C ASP A 330 21.67 7.76 7.94
N GLY A 331 20.92 7.62 6.84
CA GLY A 331 21.43 7.67 5.47
C GLY A 331 22.21 6.44 5.01
N LYS A 332 22.24 5.35 5.81
CA LYS A 332 22.94 4.11 5.48
C LYS A 332 21.99 3.03 4.99
N LEU A 333 22.32 2.39 3.88
CA LEU A 333 21.56 1.29 3.32
C LEU A 333 21.56 0.08 4.26
N VAL A 334 20.37 -0.30 4.72
CA VAL A 334 20.13 -1.55 5.44
C VAL A 334 19.25 -2.44 4.56
N LEU A 335 19.80 -3.60 4.21
CA LEU A 335 19.12 -4.66 3.48
C LEU A 335 18.54 -5.66 4.48
N ASP A 336 17.30 -6.09 4.29
CA ASP A 336 16.71 -7.17 5.07
C ASP A 336 17.43 -8.51 4.80
N LYS A 337 17.48 -9.35 5.84
CA LYS A 337 18.51 -10.39 6.10
C LYS A 337 18.74 -11.53 5.08
N VAL A 338 18.22 -11.53 3.84
CA VAL A 338 18.13 -12.81 3.10
C VAL A 338 18.62 -12.82 1.65
N ASP A 339 18.81 -11.69 0.96
CA ASP A 339 19.05 -11.76 -0.50
C ASP A 339 20.36 -11.07 -0.94
N ASN A 340 21.04 -11.65 -1.94
CA ASN A 340 22.17 -10.97 -2.58
C ASN A 340 21.66 -9.70 -3.26
N ILE A 341 22.47 -8.63 -3.24
CA ILE A 341 22.05 -7.31 -3.74
C ILE A 341 21.68 -7.35 -5.24
N GLU A 342 22.29 -8.26 -6.00
CA GLU A 342 22.08 -8.48 -7.44
C GLU A 342 20.82 -9.29 -7.80
N ASP A 343 20.17 -9.95 -6.84
CA ASP A 343 19.00 -10.80 -7.07
C ASP A 343 17.67 -10.07 -6.87
N CYS A 344 17.73 -8.81 -6.40
CA CYS A 344 16.56 -8.07 -5.96
C CYS A 344 16.34 -6.76 -6.71
N LEU A 345 15.06 -6.39 -6.80
CA LEU A 345 14.61 -5.02 -7.03
C LEU A 345 14.30 -4.43 -5.66
N TRP A 346 15.15 -3.50 -5.22
CA TRP A 346 15.07 -2.90 -3.90
C TRP A 346 14.19 -1.66 -3.93
N VAL A 347 13.16 -1.65 -3.10
CA VAL A 347 12.18 -0.55 -2.98
C VAL A 347 12.32 0.06 -1.58
N PRO A 348 12.58 1.37 -1.43
CA PRO A 348 12.60 2.02 -0.13
C PRO A 348 11.28 1.84 0.62
N ALA A 349 11.33 1.52 1.91
CA ALA A 349 10.14 1.40 2.74
C ALA A 349 9.36 2.71 2.87
N PRO A 350 10.02 3.88 3.07
CA PRO A 350 9.36 5.17 3.01
C PRO A 350 8.99 5.51 1.56
N ARG A 351 7.79 6.05 1.37
CA ARG A 351 7.37 6.62 0.08
C ARG A 351 8.00 7.97 -0.16
N ASN A 352 7.98 8.41 -1.42
CA ASN A 352 8.51 9.70 -1.85
C ASN A 352 9.98 9.83 -1.45
N HIS A 353 10.73 8.75 -1.67
CA HIS A 353 12.14 8.74 -1.38
C HIS A 353 12.82 9.81 -2.26
N PRO A 354 13.76 10.62 -1.74
CA PRO A 354 14.07 11.93 -2.31
C PRO A 354 14.54 11.96 -3.79
N LEU A 355 15.01 10.84 -4.36
CA LEU A 355 15.62 10.82 -5.70
C LEU A 355 15.26 9.59 -6.55
N PHE A 356 14.71 8.55 -5.95
CA PHE A 356 14.41 7.30 -6.64
C PHE A 356 13.36 6.51 -5.87
N ASP A 357 12.56 5.72 -6.58
CA ASP A 357 11.52 4.85 -6.01
C ASP A 357 11.97 3.39 -5.95
N ALA A 358 12.96 3.01 -6.76
CA ALA A 358 13.59 1.69 -6.67
C ALA A 358 15.04 1.73 -7.16
N PHE A 359 15.80 0.68 -6.83
CA PHE A 359 17.08 0.40 -7.47
C PHE A 359 17.33 -1.09 -7.63
N PHE A 360 18.23 -1.45 -8.54
CA PHE A 360 18.73 -2.82 -8.68
C PHE A 360 20.18 -2.81 -9.19
N VAL A 361 20.85 -3.94 -9.07
CA VAL A 361 22.27 -4.07 -9.39
C VAL A 361 22.47 -5.22 -10.37
N ASP A 362 23.12 -4.93 -11.49
CA ASP A 362 23.63 -5.96 -12.39
C ASP A 362 25.13 -6.15 -12.11
N LEU A 363 25.52 -7.39 -11.81
CA LEU A 363 26.92 -7.78 -11.61
C LEU A 363 27.33 -8.71 -12.75
N ASP A 364 28.40 -8.34 -13.46
CA ASP A 364 29.05 -9.16 -14.48
C ASP A 364 30.46 -9.50 -13.98
N VAL A 365 30.69 -10.78 -13.70
CA VAL A 365 31.96 -11.31 -13.19
C VAL A 365 32.65 -12.05 -14.33
N LYS A 366 33.80 -11.55 -14.78
CA LYS A 366 34.59 -12.13 -15.88
C LYS A 366 36.05 -12.23 -15.48
N ASP A 367 36.58 -13.45 -15.52
CA ASP A 367 37.96 -13.79 -15.16
C ASP A 367 38.37 -13.21 -13.80
N SER A 368 39.09 -12.09 -13.78
CA SER A 368 39.55 -11.36 -12.60
C SER A 368 39.02 -9.92 -12.53
N SER A 369 37.88 -9.68 -13.18
CA SER A 369 37.22 -8.38 -13.22
C SER A 369 35.75 -8.49 -12.81
N VAL A 370 35.28 -7.47 -12.10
CA VAL A 370 33.86 -7.32 -11.74
C VAL A 370 33.38 -5.99 -12.26
N THR A 371 32.38 -6.03 -13.14
CA THR A 371 31.63 -4.85 -13.58
C THR A 371 30.30 -4.82 -12.85
N SER A 372 30.06 -3.74 -12.11
CA SER A 372 28.80 -3.49 -11.42
C SER A 372 28.07 -2.32 -12.07
N THR A 373 26.81 -2.52 -12.44
CA THR A 373 25.91 -1.46 -12.91
C THR A 373 24.76 -1.30 -11.93
N ILE A 374 24.71 -0.12 -11.30
CA ILE A 374 23.67 0.27 -10.35
C ILE A 374 22.63 1.08 -11.10
N TRP A 375 21.39 0.60 -11.13
CA TRP A 375 20.27 1.29 -11.75
C TRP A 375 19.44 1.99 -10.69
N ILE A 376 19.36 3.32 -10.79
CA ILE A 376 18.56 4.18 -9.90
C ILE A 376 17.29 4.57 -10.65
N ALA A 377 16.16 3.99 -10.26
CA ALA A 377 14.89 4.14 -10.96
C ALA A 377 13.98 5.15 -10.26
N GLN A 378 13.58 6.19 -10.98
CA GLN A 378 12.53 7.12 -10.58
C GLN A 378 11.32 6.90 -11.49
N MET A 379 10.15 6.76 -10.90
CA MET A 379 8.90 6.41 -11.56
C MET A 379 7.94 7.59 -11.40
N SER A 380 7.30 8.01 -12.48
CA SER A 380 6.30 9.08 -12.41
C SER A 380 5.30 8.99 -13.56
N LEU A 381 4.07 9.41 -13.29
CA LEU A 381 3.07 9.66 -14.33
C LEU A 381 3.33 10.97 -15.07
N SER A 382 4.07 11.90 -14.46
CA SER A 382 4.31 13.23 -15.04
C SER A 382 5.31 13.15 -16.21
N ALA A 383 5.13 14.02 -17.21
CA ALA A 383 6.14 14.22 -18.23
C ALA A 383 7.41 14.88 -17.65
N THR A 384 7.28 15.64 -16.57
CA THR A 384 8.40 16.32 -15.89
C THR A 384 8.49 15.93 -14.43
N HIS A 385 9.66 15.45 -14.00
CA HIS A 385 9.91 15.11 -12.61
C HIS A 385 11.18 15.78 -12.09
N SER A 386 11.19 16.12 -10.79
CA SER A 386 12.35 16.70 -10.10
C SER A 386 12.67 15.90 -8.85
N GLY A 387 13.94 15.50 -8.71
CA GLY A 387 14.43 14.87 -7.48
C GLY A 387 14.93 15.91 -6.46
N SER A 388 15.37 15.42 -5.31
CA SER A 388 16.02 16.17 -4.24
C SER A 388 17.43 15.67 -3.99
N SER A 389 18.35 16.60 -3.73
CA SER A 389 19.77 16.31 -3.52
C SER A 389 20.04 15.45 -2.29
N ALA A 390 19.09 15.39 -1.35
CA ALA A 390 19.15 14.50 -0.19
C ALA A 390 19.31 13.02 -0.59
N GLY A 391 18.76 12.62 -1.74
CA GLY A 391 18.82 11.22 -2.20
C GLY A 391 20.23 10.76 -2.63
N TYR A 392 21.16 11.68 -2.93
CA TYR A 392 22.53 11.31 -3.29
C TYR A 392 23.31 10.67 -2.14
N ALA A 393 22.98 10.99 -0.89
CA ALA A 393 23.57 10.31 0.26
C ALA A 393 23.22 8.82 0.25
N HIS A 394 21.99 8.48 -0.11
CA HIS A 394 21.51 7.10 -0.20
C HIS A 394 22.14 6.37 -1.40
N VAL A 395 22.26 7.04 -2.55
CA VAL A 395 22.98 6.49 -3.71
C VAL A 395 24.44 6.17 -3.37
N LYS A 396 25.15 7.05 -2.64
CA LYS A 396 26.52 6.76 -2.16
C LYS A 396 26.57 5.54 -1.27
N SER A 397 25.58 5.36 -0.38
CA SER A 397 25.51 4.17 0.46
C SER A 397 25.26 2.89 -0.35
N ILE A 398 24.44 2.94 -1.40
CA ILE A 398 24.26 1.83 -2.34
C ILE A 398 25.59 1.51 -3.05
N VAL A 399 26.29 2.52 -3.58
CA VAL A 399 27.59 2.34 -4.24
C VAL A 399 28.60 1.66 -3.32
N GLN A 400 28.71 2.11 -2.06
CA GLN A 400 29.60 1.50 -1.07
C GLN A 400 29.25 0.03 -0.83
N LYS A 401 27.96 -0.30 -0.70
CA LYS A 401 27.51 -1.68 -0.48
C LYS A 401 27.84 -2.59 -1.68
N VAL A 402 27.61 -2.09 -2.89
CA VAL A 402 27.94 -2.80 -4.14
C VAL A 402 29.45 -2.96 -4.29
N GLN A 403 30.23 -1.94 -3.91
CA GLN A 403 31.69 -2.01 -3.92
C GLN A 403 32.19 -3.13 -3.01
N THR A 404 31.73 -3.17 -1.75
CA THR A 404 32.08 -4.25 -0.80
C THR A 404 31.67 -5.62 -1.35
N ARG A 405 30.49 -5.74 -1.99
CA ARG A 405 30.05 -7.00 -2.61
C ARG A 405 30.98 -7.45 -3.73
N ALA A 406 31.34 -6.55 -4.64
CA ALA A 406 32.25 -6.86 -5.74
C ALA A 406 33.68 -7.22 -5.24
N GLU A 407 34.17 -6.56 -4.19
CA GLU A 407 35.45 -6.91 -3.54
C GLU A 407 35.43 -8.32 -2.94
N MET A 408 34.32 -8.74 -2.33
CA MET A 408 34.16 -10.11 -1.83
C MET A 408 34.15 -11.15 -2.96
N LEU A 409 33.51 -10.83 -4.08
CA LEU A 409 33.48 -11.74 -5.25
C LEU A 409 34.86 -11.92 -5.89
N LEU A 410 35.72 -10.91 -5.83
CA LEU A 410 37.11 -10.99 -6.30
C LEU A 410 38.04 -11.76 -5.35
N LYS A 411 37.63 -11.99 -4.10
CA LYS A 411 38.42 -12.66 -3.06
C LYS A 411 37.64 -13.84 -2.46
N PRO A 412 37.28 -14.87 -3.24
CA PRO A 412 36.63 -16.05 -2.68
C PRO A 412 37.53 -16.68 -1.61
N ASP A 413 36.95 -16.94 -0.44
CA ASP A 413 37.63 -17.27 0.81
C ASP A 413 38.77 -18.29 0.63
N GLY A 414 39.98 -17.89 1.08
CA GLY A 414 41.08 -18.81 1.38
C GLY A 414 42.27 -18.81 0.44
N VAL A 415 42.20 -18.20 -0.74
CA VAL A 415 43.37 -18.12 -1.64
C VAL A 415 44.03 -16.75 -1.50
N LEU A 416 45.15 -16.71 -0.76
CA LEU A 416 46.11 -15.61 -0.77
C LEU A 416 46.73 -15.53 -2.18
N GLN A 417 46.01 -14.96 -3.15
CA GLN A 417 46.58 -14.67 -4.46
C GLN A 417 47.65 -13.58 -4.29
N ASN A 418 48.81 -13.80 -4.90
CA ASN A 418 49.89 -12.82 -5.00
C ASN A 418 49.32 -11.50 -5.51
N ARG A 419 49.66 -10.41 -4.82
CA ARG A 419 49.13 -9.04 -4.98
C ARG A 419 49.31 -8.41 -6.38
N ASP A 420 49.94 -9.11 -7.32
CA ASP A 420 50.41 -8.52 -8.57
C ASP A 420 49.46 -8.67 -9.75
N THR A 421 48.37 -9.43 -9.61
CA THR A 421 47.30 -9.44 -10.64
C THR A 421 46.25 -8.41 -10.27
N ILE A 422 46.32 -7.22 -10.88
CA ILE A 422 45.40 -6.11 -10.63
C ILE A 422 43.98 -6.56 -10.98
N SER A 423 43.18 -6.91 -9.96
CA SER A 423 41.76 -7.17 -10.15
C SER A 423 41.06 -5.86 -10.52
N GLN A 424 40.47 -5.79 -11.71
CA GLN A 424 39.80 -4.58 -12.17
C GLN A 424 38.35 -4.58 -11.67
N GLN A 425 38.03 -3.59 -10.84
CA GLN A 425 36.67 -3.31 -10.41
C GLN A 425 36.15 -2.08 -11.15
N LYS A 426 35.01 -2.21 -11.84
CA LYS A 426 34.34 -1.11 -12.52
C LYS A 426 32.93 -0.96 -11.98
N ILE A 427 32.64 0.16 -11.31
CA ILE A 427 31.30 0.49 -10.86
C ILE A 427 30.75 1.61 -11.73
N SER A 428 29.53 1.44 -12.23
CA SER A 428 28.78 2.41 -13.01
C SER A 428 27.42 2.65 -12.36
N VAL A 429 27.01 3.90 -12.29
CA VAL A 429 25.66 4.28 -11.89
C VAL A 429 24.92 4.71 -13.14
N LYS A 430 23.67 4.25 -13.30
CA LYS A 430 22.77 4.63 -14.38
C LYS A 430 21.46 5.09 -13.78
N TYR A 431 20.93 6.17 -14.33
CA TYR A 431 19.65 6.73 -13.89
C TYR A 431 18.57 6.32 -14.87
N LEU A 432 17.44 5.86 -14.35
CA LEU A 432 16.33 5.33 -15.14
C LEU A 432 15.04 6.07 -14.79
N TYR A 433 14.57 6.91 -15.71
CA TYR A 433 13.26 7.53 -15.61
C TYR A 433 12.20 6.62 -16.21
N VAL A 434 11.32 6.08 -15.37
CA VAL A 434 10.24 5.20 -15.79
C VAL A 434 8.95 6.01 -15.81
N CYS A 435 8.29 6.04 -16.97
CA CYS A 435 7.02 6.74 -17.13
C CYS A 435 6.10 5.98 -18.08
N PRO A 436 4.79 6.25 -18.06
CA PRO A 436 3.90 5.80 -19.13
C PRO A 436 4.41 6.30 -20.48
N MET A 437 4.15 5.57 -21.56
CA MET A 437 4.43 6.02 -22.92
C MET A 437 3.80 7.40 -23.13
N PRO A 438 4.61 8.47 -23.23
CA PRO A 438 4.08 9.81 -23.13
C PRO A 438 3.64 10.30 -24.52
N GLU A 439 2.59 11.11 -24.57
CA GLU A 439 2.29 11.94 -25.75
C GLU A 439 3.28 13.09 -25.89
N GLN A 440 3.96 13.44 -24.79
CA GLN A 440 4.85 14.60 -24.66
C GLN A 440 6.30 14.18 -24.41
N GLN A 441 7.22 15.12 -24.59
CA GLN A 441 8.63 14.88 -24.31
C GLN A 441 8.88 14.75 -22.80
N CYS A 442 9.44 13.62 -22.37
CA CYS A 442 9.80 13.42 -20.96
C CYS A 442 11.07 14.18 -20.58
N THR A 443 10.99 14.86 -19.43
CA THR A 443 12.05 15.68 -18.86
C THR A 443 12.34 15.25 -17.44
N TRP A 444 13.61 15.00 -17.11
CA TRP A 444 14.03 14.73 -15.74
C TRP A 444 14.99 15.81 -15.25
N ARG A 445 14.62 16.44 -14.14
CA ARG A 445 15.43 17.43 -13.43
C ARG A 445 16.15 16.76 -12.27
N LEU A 446 17.39 16.32 -12.52
CA LEU A 446 18.25 15.78 -11.48
C LEU A 446 18.89 16.92 -10.69
N PRO A 447 18.96 16.86 -9.35
CA PRO A 447 19.61 17.92 -8.57
C PRO A 447 21.09 18.06 -8.96
N SER A 448 21.57 19.30 -9.12
CA SER A 448 22.96 19.61 -9.49
C SER A 448 23.93 19.46 -8.32
N ASN A 449 23.43 19.63 -7.09
CA ASN A 449 24.18 19.57 -5.84
C ASN A 449 24.05 18.19 -5.18
N GLY A 450 25.14 17.67 -4.59
CA GLY A 450 25.16 16.40 -3.84
C GLY A 450 26.12 15.35 -4.38
N TRP A 451 26.45 15.44 -5.67
CA TRP A 451 27.65 14.84 -6.24
C TRP A 451 28.63 15.93 -6.63
N ILE A 452 29.86 15.84 -6.12
CA ILE A 452 30.87 16.86 -6.35
C ILE A 452 31.20 16.85 -7.85
N ASN A 453 30.74 17.87 -8.56
CA ASN A 453 31.07 18.29 -9.93
C ASN A 453 30.53 17.52 -11.14
N THR A 454 29.90 16.34 -11.05
CA THR A 454 29.10 15.77 -12.17
C THR A 454 28.05 14.76 -11.71
N VAL A 455 26.89 14.72 -12.38
CA VAL A 455 26.08 13.50 -12.45
C VAL A 455 26.96 12.44 -13.13
N GLN A 456 27.53 11.52 -12.37
CA GLN A 456 28.23 10.35 -12.90
C GLN A 456 27.20 9.31 -13.36
N GLY A 457 27.01 9.21 -14.67
CA GLY A 457 26.19 8.15 -15.20
C GLY A 457 25.35 8.58 -16.38
N ASP A 458 25.03 7.58 -17.18
CA ASP A 458 24.09 7.72 -18.26
C ASP A 458 22.67 7.81 -17.71
N VAL A 459 21.86 8.66 -18.32
CA VAL A 459 20.45 8.84 -17.97
C VAL A 459 19.61 8.23 -19.08
N PHE A 460 18.67 7.37 -18.71
CA PHE A 460 17.77 6.69 -19.62
C PHE A 460 16.34 6.94 -19.23
N CYS A 461 15.45 6.81 -20.21
CA CYS A 461 14.02 6.74 -20.02
C CYS A 461 13.52 5.36 -20.45
N LEU A 462 12.59 4.80 -19.68
CA LEU A 462 11.87 3.58 -19.98
C LEU A 462 10.38 3.91 -20.05
N HIS A 463 9.85 3.94 -21.26
CA HIS A 463 8.42 4.09 -21.49
C HIS A 463 7.72 2.75 -21.28
N LEU A 464 6.80 2.70 -20.33
CA LEU A 464 5.94 1.55 -20.13
C LEU A 464 4.64 1.77 -20.90
N ASN A 465 4.21 0.76 -21.66
CA ASN A 465 2.93 0.85 -22.35
C ASN A 465 1.80 0.76 -21.31
N CYS A 466 1.14 1.88 -21.07
CA CYS A 466 0.00 1.99 -20.18
C CYS A 466 -1.35 2.01 -20.91
N HIS A 467 -1.35 2.12 -22.24
CA HIS A 467 -2.58 2.07 -23.00
C HIS A 467 -3.07 0.62 -23.07
N SER A 468 -4.26 0.40 -22.56
CA SER A 468 -5.01 -0.79 -22.93
C SER A 468 -5.45 -0.57 -24.38
N TYR A 469 -5.17 -1.51 -25.27
CA TYR A 469 -5.97 -1.64 -26.47
C TYR A 469 -7.37 -1.99 -25.99
N LEU A 470 -8.17 -0.98 -25.64
CA LEU A 470 -9.61 -1.15 -25.59
C LEU A 470 -9.99 -1.50 -27.03
N PRO A 471 -10.55 -2.69 -27.29
CA PRO A 471 -11.09 -2.96 -28.62
C PRO A 471 -12.12 -1.87 -28.90
N SER A 472 -11.84 -1.12 -29.98
CA SER A 472 -12.68 -0.04 -30.50
C SER A 472 -14.10 -0.49 -30.79
#